data_AF-A0A1C5NUV1-F1
#
_entry.id   AF-A0A1C5NUV1-F1
#
_cell.length_a   1.000
_cell.length_b   1.000
_cell.length_c   1.000
_cell.angle_alpha   90.00
_cell.angle_beta   90.00
_cell.angle_gamma   90.00
#
_symmetry.space_group_name_H-M   'P 1'
#
loop_
_entity.id
_entity.type
_entity.pdbx_description
1 polymer ?
#
loop_
_entity_poly.entity_id
_entity_poly.type
_entity_poly.pdbx_seq_one_letter_code
_entity_poly.pdbx_strand_id
1 'polypeptide(L)'
;MLDMDVVYQRHAEMVFRFLMTLCRDEDTAEELTQETFYQAVRSSKKYDGSCKVSTWLCQIAKHLWFRELDRRRKKTSLPLQEEMVS
;
A
#
# COMPACT_ATOMS: atom_id res chain seq x y z
N MET A 1 -22.56 6.56 -1.95
CA MET A 1 -21.38 6.04 -1.24
C MET A 1 -20.80 4.93 -2.09
N LEU A 2 -19.49 4.90 -2.32
CA LEU A 2 -18.86 3.83 -3.11
C LEU A 2 -19.13 2.48 -2.44
N ASP A 3 -19.63 1.49 -3.19
CA ASP A 3 -19.74 0.12 -2.69
C ASP A 3 -18.35 -0.51 -2.69
N MET A 4 -17.76 -0.61 -1.51
CA MET A 4 -16.37 -1.05 -1.36
C MET A 4 -16.20 -2.55 -1.61
N ASP A 5 -17.23 -3.36 -1.43
CA ASP A 5 -17.16 -4.81 -1.69
C ASP A 5 -17.03 -5.07 -3.19
N VAL A 6 -17.83 -4.37 -4.00
CA VAL A 6 -17.74 -4.43 -5.47
C VAL A 6 -16.39 -3.88 -5.96
N VAL A 7 -15.92 -2.81 -5.35
CA VAL A 7 -14.62 -2.20 -5.69
C VAL A 7 -13.47 -3.15 -5.37
N TYR A 8 -13.51 -3.81 -4.21
CA TYR A 8 -12.52 -4.81 -3.83
C TYR A 8 -12.49 -5.97 -4.83
N GLN A 9 -13.63 -6.61 -5.10
CA GLN A 9 -13.71 -7.73 -6.02
C GLN A 9 -13.21 -7.40 -7.43
N ARG A 10 -13.42 -6.16 -7.90
CA ARG A 10 -13.00 -5.74 -9.26
C ARG A 10 -11.55 -5.31 -9.35
N HIS A 11 -10.94 -4.85 -8.26
CA HIS A 11 -9.66 -4.15 -8.32
C HIS A 11 -8.56 -4.77 -7.45
N ALA A 12 -8.85 -5.71 -6.55
CA ALA A 12 -7.86 -6.31 -5.65
C ALA A 12 -6.68 -6.91 -6.42
N GLU A 13 -6.96 -7.75 -7.43
CA GLU A 13 -5.91 -8.36 -8.24
C GLU A 13 -5.08 -7.33 -9.02
N MET A 14 -5.72 -6.27 -9.52
CA MET A 14 -5.04 -5.19 -10.23
C MET A 14 -4.08 -4.42 -9.31
N VAL A 15 -4.54 -4.08 -8.10
CA VAL A 15 -3.73 -3.39 -7.08
C VAL A 15 -2.58 -4.28 -6.63
N PHE A 16 -2.83 -5.57 -6.40
CA PHE A 16 -1.80 -6.54 -6.04
C PHE A 16 -0.73 -6.67 -7.12
N ARG A 17 -1.13 -6.88 -8.38
CA ARG A 17 -0.18 -6.96 -9.51
C ARG A 17 0.61 -5.67 -9.68
N PHE A 18 -0.03 -4.51 -9.52
CA PHE A 18 0.64 -3.21 -9.53
C PHE A 18 1.71 -3.13 -8.44
N LEU A 19 1.37 -3.49 -7.21
CA LEU A 19 2.31 -3.50 -6.08
C LEU A 19 3.44 -4.51 -6.29
N MET A 20 3.15 -5.71 -6.81
CA MET A 20 4.16 -6.71 -7.17
C MET A 20 5.21 -6.15 -8.15
N THR A 21 4.81 -5.31 -9.12
CA THR A 21 5.79 -4.67 -10.02
C THR A 21 6.71 -3.67 -9.30
N LEU A 22 6.26 -3.10 -8.19
CA LEU A 22 6.98 -2.09 -7.40
C LEU A 22 7.87 -2.70 -6.32
N CYS A 23 7.31 -3.56 -5.46
CA CYS A 23 8.01 -4.13 -4.32
C CYS A 23 8.84 -5.37 -4.67
N ARG A 24 8.43 -6.12 -5.71
CA ARG A 24 9.02 -7.42 -6.09
C ARG A 24 9.11 -8.41 -4.92
N ASP A 25 8.14 -8.33 -4.02
CA ASP A 25 8.05 -9.13 -2.81
C ASP A 25 6.56 -9.40 -2.53
N GLU A 26 6.18 -10.67 -2.48
CA GLU A 26 4.79 -11.11 -2.42
C GLU A 26 4.11 -10.71 -1.12
N ASP A 27 4.76 -11.00 0.02
CA ASP A 27 4.25 -10.65 1.35
C ASP A 27 4.01 -9.13 1.47
N THR A 28 4.98 -8.32 1.01
CA THR A 28 4.83 -6.86 0.98
C THR A 28 3.70 -6.41 0.06
N ALA A 29 3.55 -7.03 -1.12
CA ALA A 29 2.49 -6.66 -2.04
C ALA A 29 1.11 -6.98 -1.45
N GLU A 30 0.96 -8.12 -0.78
CA GLU A 30 -0.27 -8.54 -0.14
C GLU A 30 -0.63 -7.58 1.02
N GLU A 31 0.32 -7.30 1.92
CA GLU A 31 0.12 -6.37 3.04
C GLU A 31 -0.29 -4.97 2.54
N LEU A 32 0.42 -4.45 1.53
CA LEU A 32 0.11 -3.13 0.96
C LEU A 32 -1.22 -3.13 0.20
N THR A 33 -1.63 -4.25 -0.40
CA THR A 33 -2.94 -4.37 -1.04
C THR A 33 -4.04 -4.27 0.00
N GLN A 34 -3.93 -5.02 1.10
CA GLN A 34 -4.90 -4.97 2.20
C GLN A 34 -5.00 -3.56 2.79
N GLU A 35 -3.86 -2.92 3.10
CA GLU A 35 -3.82 -1.55 3.61
C GLU A 35 -4.38 -0.53 2.61
N THR A 36 -4.18 -0.75 1.30
CA THR A 36 -4.78 0.10 0.25
C THR A 36 -6.29 0.13 0.36
N PHE A 37 -6.94 -1.04 0.46
CA PHE A 37 -8.40 -1.10 0.57
C PHE A 37 -8.89 -0.62 1.94
N TYR A 38 -8.15 -0.85 3.02
CA TYR A 38 -8.46 -0.27 4.33
C TYR A 38 -8.50 1.27 4.27
N GLN A 39 -7.48 1.90 3.67
CA GLN A 39 -7.46 3.35 3.47
C GLN A 39 -8.56 3.83 2.53
N ALA A 40 -8.84 3.06 1.47
CA ALA A 40 -9.92 3.36 0.53
C ALA A 40 -11.30 3.35 1.23
N VAL A 41 -11.59 2.37 2.09
CA VAL A 41 -12.84 2.34 2.88
C VAL A 41 -12.96 3.60 3.73
N ARG A 42 -11.89 3.99 4.45
CA ARG A 42 -11.87 5.17 5.33
C ARG A 42 -12.04 6.49 4.57
N SER A 43 -11.57 6.55 3.33
CA SER A 43 -11.59 7.75 2.50
C SER A 43 -12.66 7.74 1.40
N SER A 44 -13.45 6.66 1.29
CA SER A 44 -14.49 6.45 0.26
C SER A 44 -15.51 7.59 0.16
N LYS A 45 -15.85 8.23 1.28
CA LYS A 45 -16.76 9.40 1.32
C LYS A 45 -16.18 10.66 0.68
N LYS A 46 -14.85 10.75 0.57
CA LYS A 46 -14.12 11.88 -0.04
C LYS A 46 -13.86 11.67 -1.53
N TYR A 47 -14.10 10.47 -2.04
CA TYR A 47 -13.97 10.20 -3.47
C TYR A 47 -15.14 10.84 -4.22
N ASP A 48 -14.82 11.82 -5.06
CA ASP A 48 -15.78 12.64 -5.81
C ASP A 48 -16.03 12.14 -7.24
N GLY A 49 -15.33 11.09 -7.67
CA GLY A 49 -15.43 10.55 -9.03
C GLY A 49 -14.69 11.36 -10.11
N SER A 50 -13.85 12.32 -9.72
CA SER A 50 -13.02 13.10 -10.67
C SER A 50 -12.00 12.26 -11.45
N CYS A 51 -11.66 11.08 -10.96
CA CYS A 51 -10.79 10.12 -11.63
C CYS A 51 -11.40 8.71 -11.64
N LYS A 52 -10.74 7.75 -12.29
CA LYS A 52 -11.15 6.34 -12.24
C LYS A 52 -10.83 5.75 -10.86
N VAL A 53 -11.67 4.84 -10.36
CA VAL A 53 -11.43 4.11 -9.10
C VAL A 53 -10.05 3.42 -9.13
N SER A 54 -9.66 2.82 -10.26
CA SER A 54 -8.34 2.21 -10.43
C SER A 54 -7.20 3.21 -10.24
N THR A 55 -7.33 4.42 -10.79
CA THR A 55 -6.33 5.50 -10.65
C THR A 55 -6.20 5.92 -9.19
N TRP A 56 -7.33 6.09 -8.53
CA TRP A 56 -7.38 6.44 -7.11
C TRP A 56 -6.76 5.37 -6.21
N LEU A 57 -7.09 4.08 -6.44
CA LEU A 57 -6.49 2.96 -5.70
C LEU A 57 -4.98 2.87 -5.93
N CYS A 58 -4.50 3.00 -7.17
CA CYS A 58 -3.07 3.00 -7.45
C CYS A 58 -2.33 4.18 -6.78
N GLN A 59 -2.98 5.34 -6.63
CA GLN A 59 -2.40 6.47 -5.91
C GLN A 59 -2.24 6.16 -4.41
N ILE A 60 -3.25 5.55 -3.78
CA ILE A 60 -3.17 5.09 -2.39
C ILE A 60 -2.02 4.07 -2.26
N ALA A 61 -2.02 3.02 -3.08
CA ALA A 61 -1.01 1.96 -3.07
C ALA A 61 0.42 2.51 -3.23
N LYS A 62 0.62 3.45 -4.17
CA LYS A 62 1.92 4.09 -4.39
C LYS A 62 2.40 4.90 -3.19
N HIS A 63 1.50 5.63 -2.51
CA HIS A 63 1.86 6.35 -1.29
C HIS A 63 2.27 5.39 -0.16
N LEU A 64 1.54 4.29 0.00
CA LEU A 64 1.86 3.27 1.00
C LEU A 64 3.21 2.62 0.72
N TRP A 65 3.51 2.31 -0.54
CA TRP A 65 4.81 1.79 -0.95
C TRP A 65 5.97 2.75 -0.62
N PHE A 66 5.82 4.05 -0.93
CA PHE A 66 6.86 5.02 -0.58
C PHE A 66 7.08 5.14 0.93
N ARG A 67 6.01 5.08 1.72
CA ARG A 67 6.10 5.05 3.18
C ARG A 67 6.87 3.81 3.67
N GLU A 68 6.63 2.65 3.06
CA GLU A 68 7.37 1.42 3.41
C GLU A 68 8.84 1.50 3.00
N LEU A 69 9.16 2.09 1.83
CA LEU A 69 10.55 2.34 1.43
C LEU A 69 11.28 3.25 2.42
N ASP A 70 10.64 4.33 2.87
CA ASP A 70 11.22 5.23 3.87
C ASP A 70 11.43 4.51 5.21
N ARG A 71 10.51 3.64 5.61
CA ARG A 71 10.64 2.81 6.82
C ARG A 71 11.83 1.85 6.70
N ARG A 72 11.99 1.17 5.56
CA ARG A 72 13.10 0.26 5.30
C ARG A 72 14.45 0.99 5.34
N ARG A 73 14.54 2.16 4.70
CA ARG A 73 15.75 3.00 4.75
C ARG A 73 16.16 3.35 6.17
N LYS A 74 15.21 3.75 7.02
CA LYS A 74 15.47 4.08 8.43
C LYS A 74 15.91 2.87 9.26
N LYS A 75 15.37 1.68 8.98
CA LYS A 75 15.82 0.44 9.62
C LYS A 75 17.25 0.09 9.25
N THR A 76 17.65 0.29 7.99
CA THR A 76 19.02 0.06 7.52
C THR A 76 20.01 1.10 8.07
N SER A 77 19.56 2.32 8.39
CA SER A 77 20.43 3.40 8.89
C SER A 77 20.66 3.38 10.41
N LEU A 78 20.05 2.46 11.16
CA LEU A 78 20.36 2.27 12.58
C LEU A 78 21.63 1.40 12.66
N PRO A 79 22.78 1.93 13.11
CA PRO A 79 23.94 1.09 13.36
C PRO A 79 23.57 0.05 14.41
N LEU A 80 23.98 -1.20 14.19
CA LEU A 80 24.01 -2.24 15.22
C LEU A 80 24.97 -1.80 16.34
N GLN A 81 24.54 -0.91 17.22
CA GLN A 81 25.16 -0.71 18.52
C GLN A 81 24.43 -1.61 19.49
N GLU A 82 24.90 -2.86 19.61
CA GLU A 82 25.05 -3.60 20.86
C GLU A 82 25.59 -5.01 20.56
N GLU A 83 26.82 -5.09 20.05
CA GLU A 83 27.76 -6.14 20.44
C GLU A 83 28.86 -5.48 21.26
N MET A 84 28.62 -5.29 22.55
CA MET A 84 29.57 -4.91 23.60
C MET A 84 28.77 -5.10 24.90
N VAL A 85 29.04 -6.03 25.82
CA VAL A 85 30.29 -6.65 26.28
C VAL A 85 29.93 -7.94 27.04
N SER A 86 30.78 -8.96 26.85
CA SER A 86 31.18 -10.09 27.72
C SER A 86 30.23 -10.70 28.76
#